data_AF-A0A3M5FT76-F1
#
_entry.id   AF-A0A3M5FT76-F1
#
_cell.length_a   1.000
_cell.length_b   1.000
_cell.length_c   1.000
_cell.angle_alpha   90.00
_cell.angle_beta   90.00
_cell.angle_gamma   90.00
#
_symmetry.space_group_name_H-M   'P 1'
#
loop_
_entity.id
_entity.type
_entity.pdbx_description
1 polymer ?
#
loop_
_entity_poly.entity_id
_entity_poly.type
_entity_poly.pdbx_seq_one_letter_code
_entity_poly.pdbx_strand_id
1 'polypeptide(L)' 'MWRARLGVSTHSLYAWIKRYSKPQAERQQDDDQHAELRRLRAELKRVTEERDILKKAAAYFAKECG' A
#
# COMPACT_ATOMS: atom_id res chain seq x y z
N MET A 1 22.74 -29.25 -8.59
CA MET A 1 23.16 -29.25 -7.18
C MET A 1 23.36 -27.87 -6.54
N TRP A 2 23.24 -26.75 -7.28
CA TRP A 2 23.43 -25.40 -6.70
C TRP A 2 22.18 -24.84 -5.99
N ARG A 3 20.96 -25.25 -6.41
CA ARG A 3 19.69 -24.76 -5.86
C ARG A 3 19.45 -25.12 -4.39
N ALA A 4 19.69 -26.39 -4.02
CA ALA A 4 19.54 -26.85 -2.64
C ALA A 4 20.59 -26.25 -1.68
N ARG A 5 21.74 -25.82 -2.22
CA ARG A 5 22.88 -25.32 -1.45
C ARG A 5 22.71 -23.87 -0.99
N LEU A 6 21.84 -23.11 -1.66
CA LEU A 6 21.53 -21.71 -1.37
C LEU A 6 20.21 -21.52 -0.60
N GLY A 7 19.42 -22.58 -0.41
CA GLY A 7 18.15 -22.52 0.33
C GLY A 7 17.05 -21.67 -0.30
N VAL A 8 17.20 -21.23 -1.55
CA VAL A 8 16.23 -20.35 -2.22
C VAL A 8 15.24 -21.14 -3.07
N SER A 9 13.95 -20.82 -2.93
CA SER A 9 12.90 -21.39 -3.77
C SER A 9 12.99 -20.88 -5.23
N THR A 10 12.48 -21.68 -6.18
CA THR A 10 12.38 -21.26 -7.58
C THR A 10 11.57 -19.97 -7.75
N HIS A 11 10.54 -19.78 -6.92
CA HIS A 11 9.70 -18.57 -6.92
C HIS A 11 10.50 -17.33 -6.49
N SER A 12 11.29 -17.43 -5.42
CA SER A 12 12.16 -16.36 -4.95
C SER A 12 13.19 -15.98 -6.02
N LEU A 13 13.80 -16.96 -6.68
CA LEU A 13 14.75 -16.70 -7.76
C LEU A 13 14.09 -15.96 -8.93
N TYR A 14 12.90 -16.40 -9.36
CA TYR A 14 12.18 -15.74 -10.45
C TYR A 14 11.78 -14.31 -10.09
N ALA A 15 11.36 -14.08 -8.85
CA ALA A 15 11.07 -12.75 -8.33
C ALA A 15 12.31 -11.84 -8.38
N TRP A 16 13.50 -12.37 -8.09
CA TRP A 16 14.74 -11.61 -8.16
C TRP A 16 15.11 -11.29 -9.61
N ILE A 17 15.04 -12.28 -10.51
CA ILE A 17 15.29 -12.04 -11.94
C ILE A 17 14.37 -10.94 -12.47
N LYS A 18 13.07 -11.00 -12.17
CA LYS A 18 12.10 -9.97 -12.56
C LYS A 18 12.37 -8.62 -11.90
N ARG A 19 12.81 -8.60 -10.63
CA ARG A 19 13.12 -7.36 -9.92
C ARG A 19 14.41 -6.73 -10.42
N TYR A 20 15.40 -7.50 -10.87
CA TYR A 20 16.69 -6.97 -11.32
C TYR A 20 16.80 -6.89 -12.85
N SER A 21 15.77 -7.29 -13.60
CA SER A 21 15.71 -7.13 -15.06
C SER A 21 15.53 -5.67 -15.49
N LYS A 22 15.07 -4.80 -14.58
CA LYS A 22 14.92 -3.36 -14.82
C LYS A 22 16.14 -2.57 -14.35
N PRO A 23 16.50 -1.46 -15.02
CA PRO A 23 17.50 -0.50 -14.53
C PRO A 23 17.20 -0.02 -13.11
N GLN A 24 18.24 0.30 -12.33
CA GLN A 24 18.08 0.76 -10.95
C GLN A 24 17.20 2.01 -10.83
N ALA A 25 17.34 2.98 -11.74
CA ALA A 25 16.55 4.20 -11.73
C ALA A 25 15.04 3.93 -11.85
N GLU A 26 14.64 3.05 -12.77
CA GLU A 26 13.23 2.65 -12.92
C GLU A 26 12.68 1.96 -11.67
N ARG A 27 13.50 1.15 -11.00
CA ARG A 27 13.09 0.46 -9.77
C ARG A 27 12.90 1.42 -8.61
N GLN A 28 13.79 2.40 -8.48
CA GLN A 28 13.64 3.45 -7.49
C GLN A 28 12.37 4.25 -7.74
N GLN A 29 12.10 4.60 -8.99
CA GLN A 29 10.87 5.29 -9.36
C GLN A 29 9.61 4.47 -9.03
N ASP A 30 9.59 3.17 -9.36
CA ASP A 30 8.48 2.27 -9.01
C ASP A 30 8.28 2.19 -7.48
N ASP A 31 9.38 2.07 -6.71
CA ASP A 31 9.34 2.00 -5.25
C ASP A 31 8.84 3.33 -4.63
N ASP A 32 9.26 4.48 -5.16
CA ASP A 32 8.80 5.81 -4.75
C ASP A 32 7.32 6.04 -5.06
N GLN A 33 6.87 5.67 -6.26
CA GLN A 33 5.45 5.72 -6.64
C GLN A 33 4.60 4.84 -5.73
N HIS A 34 5.07 3.64 -5.39
CA HIS A 34 4.38 2.77 -4.44
C HIS A 34 4.35 3.34 -3.03
N ALA A 35 5.41 4.05 -2.59
CA ALA A 35 5.43 4.72 -1.30
C ALA A 35 4.38 5.84 -1.25
N GLU A 36 4.30 6.66 -2.31
CA GLU A 36 3.31 7.73 -2.40
C GLU A 36 1.88 7.17 -2.46
N LEU A 37 1.65 6.09 -3.22
CA LEU A 37 0.35 5.41 -3.22
C LEU A 37 -0.07 4.92 -1.84
N ARG A 38 0.86 4.38 -1.04
CA ARG A 38 0.56 3.96 0.34
C ARG A 38 0.20 5.15 1.22
N ARG A 39 0.94 6.25 1.11
CA ARG A 39 0.67 7.50 1.83
C ARG A 39 -0.72 8.05 1.49
N LEU A 40 -1.01 8.19 0.20
CA LEU A 40 -2.30 8.72 -0.27
C LEU A 40 -3.48 7.84 0.17
N ARG A 41 -3.33 6.51 0.12
CA ARG A 41 -4.36 5.59 0.64
C ARG A 41 -4.60 5.75 2.14
N ALA A 42 -3.55 5.96 2.92
CA ALA A 42 -3.66 6.18 4.36
C ALA A 42 -4.37 7.51 4.67
N GLU A 43 -4.02 8.58 3.95
CA GLU A 43 -4.65 9.88 4.11
C GLU A 43 -6.12 9.86 3.69
N LEU A 44 -6.43 9.23 2.56
CA LEU A 44 -7.81 9.07 2.09
C LEU A 44 -8.66 8.31 3.12
N LYS A 45 -8.10 7.25 3.72
CA LYS A 45 -8.76 6.49 4.79
C LYS A 45 -9.06 7.39 5.99
N ARG A 46 -8.06 8.12 6.49
CA ARG A 46 -8.21 9.04 7.63
C ARG A 46 -9.31 10.08 7.38
N VAL A 47 -9.27 10.76 6.23
CA VAL A 47 -10.25 11.81 5.90
C VAL A 47 -11.66 11.22 5.73
N THR A 48 -11.76 10.00 5.19
CA THR A 48 -13.03 9.29 5.09
C THR A 48 -13.61 8.98 6.47
N GLU A 49 -12.79 8.50 7.40
CA GLU A 49 -13.20 8.21 8.78
C GLU A 49 -13.65 9.48 9.51
N GLU A 50 -12.90 10.58 9.40
CA GLU A 50 -13.25 11.88 9.98
C GLU A 50 -14.61 12.39 9.47
N ARG A 51 -14.81 12.35 8.15
CA ARG A 51 -16.09 12.72 7.53
C ARG A 51 -17.22 11.84 8.06
N ASP A 52 -17.00 10.55 8.20
CA ASP A 52 -18.04 9.62 8.62
C ASP A 52 -18.41 9.79 10.10
N ILE A 53 -17.45 10.16 10.95
CA ILE A 53 -17.71 10.57 12.34
C ILE A 53 -18.61 11.81 12.37
N LEU A 54 -18.28 12.84 11.60
CA LEU A 54 -19.08 14.08 11.54
C LEU A 54 -20.51 13.82 11.04
N LYS A 55 -20.66 12.98 10.00
CA LYS A 55 -21.98 12.56 9.51
C LYS A 55 -22.80 11.85 10.58
N LYS A 56 -22.18 10.93 11.33
CA LYS A 56 -22.85 10.22 12.43
C LYS A 56 -23.27 11.20 13.54
N ALA A 57 -22.41 12.14 13.90
CA ALA A 57 -22.73 13.16 14.90
C ALA A 57 -23.91 14.04 14.46
N ALA A 58 -23.88 14.54 13.21
CA ALA A 58 -24.97 15.35 12.67
C ALA A 58 -26.31 14.59 12.66
N ALA A 59 -26.30 13.31 12.27
CA ALA A 59 -27.49 12.47 12.28
C ALA A 59 -28.04 12.24 13.70
N TYR A 60 -27.16 12.04 14.69
CA TYR A 60 -27.55 11.94 16.09
C TYR A 60 -28.23 13.22 16.58
N PHE A 61 -27.60 14.38 16.39
CA PHE A 61 -28.17 15.66 16.82
C PHE A 61 -29.49 16.00 16.12
N ALA A 62 -29.62 15.72 14.83
CA ALA A 62 -30.87 15.93 14.10
C ALA A 62 -32.03 15.09 14.68
N LYS A 63 -31.75 13.92 15.25
CA LYS A 63 -32.74 13.06 15.91
C LYS A 63 -33.09 13.53 17.32
N GLU A 64 -32.12 14.05 18.07
CA GLU A 64 -32.34 14.50 19.46
C GLU A 64 -32.98 15.90 19.55
N CYS A 65 -32.83 16.73 18.51
CA CYS A 65 -33.38 18.10 18.47
C CYS A 65 -34.72 18.22 17.71
N GLY A 66 -35.24 17.13 17.14
CA GLY A 66 -36.54 17.07 16.46
C GLY A 66 -37.56 16.30 17.27
#